data_AF-A0A6A8A9V0-F1
#
_entry.id   AF-A0A6A8A9V0-F1
#
_cell.length_a   1.000
_cell.length_b   1.000
_cell.length_c   1.000
_cell.angle_alpha   90.00
_cell.angle_beta   90.00
_cell.angle_gamma   90.00
#
_symmetry.space_group_name_H-M   'P 1'
#
loop_
_entity.id
_entity.type
_entity.pdbx_description
1 polymer ?
#
loop_
_entity_poly.entity_id
_entity_poly.type
_entity_poly.pdbx_seq_one_letter_code
_entity_poly.pdbx_strand_id
1 'polypeptide(L)'
;MIGWFGKSKHEAALPKELGPLGAGIGGALEIDFLSLEADVLGGEPAMALPKSGPFIIAAYGEVELDASTILSRYYDEDHRLIQVISTTGKPGDPIDDISFYHPWDSVVPAGPGDWNRWTGPDGIIGQPRYDADGVVYHRFWSEGQGRADLVQFVETVDDGEAQREIHQTCMLYYRPLGTAREMLLINVERDLNYTQAQAGSSIEFLIGYGLGAADVRRV
;
A
#
# COMPACT_ATOMS: atom_id res chain seq x y z
N MET A 1 -32.28 -5.51 -53.67
CA MET A 1 -32.05 -4.31 -52.85
C MET A 1 -32.23 -4.71 -51.39
N ILE A 2 -31.33 -4.29 -50.51
CA ILE A 2 -31.43 -4.29 -49.03
C ILE A 2 -31.31 -5.69 -48.39
N GLY A 3 -30.43 -5.97 -47.43
CA GLY A 3 -29.45 -5.16 -46.70
C GLY A 3 -28.70 -6.10 -45.77
N TRP A 4 -27.37 -6.03 -45.84
CA TRP A 4 -26.38 -6.83 -45.12
C TRP A 4 -26.42 -6.54 -43.61
N PHE A 5 -26.47 -7.60 -42.79
CA PHE A 5 -26.39 -7.51 -41.32
C PHE A 5 -24.98 -7.06 -40.89
N GLY A 6 -24.81 -5.76 -40.62
CA GLY A 6 -23.66 -5.23 -39.90
C GLY A 6 -23.90 -5.30 -38.40
N LYS A 7 -23.42 -6.36 -37.74
CA LYS A 7 -23.18 -6.32 -36.29
C LYS A 7 -21.98 -5.39 -36.06
N SER A 8 -22.20 -4.24 -35.43
CA SER A 8 -21.11 -3.48 -34.85
C SER A 8 -20.42 -4.36 -33.81
N LYS A 9 -19.14 -4.65 -34.01
CA LYS A 9 -18.31 -5.16 -32.92
C LYS A 9 -18.22 -4.02 -31.91
N HIS A 10 -18.77 -4.22 -30.72
CA HIS A 10 -18.32 -3.47 -29.55
C HIS A 10 -16.85 -3.86 -29.37
N GLU A 11 -15.96 -3.02 -29.88
CA GLU A 11 -14.55 -3.08 -29.53
C GLU A 11 -14.51 -2.72 -28.04
N ALA A 12 -14.28 -3.73 -27.20
CA ALA A 12 -14.13 -3.48 -25.77
C ALA A 12 -12.99 -2.47 -25.62
N ALA A 13 -13.29 -1.33 -24.99
CA ALA A 13 -12.28 -0.31 -24.74
C ALA A 13 -11.11 -0.99 -24.00
N LEU A 14 -9.88 -0.70 -24.44
CA LEU A 14 -8.69 -1.19 -23.75
C LEU A 14 -8.77 -0.74 -22.28
N PRO A 15 -8.36 -1.60 -21.32
CA PRO A 15 -8.33 -1.22 -19.92
C PRO A 15 -7.56 0.08 -19.73
N LYS A 16 -8.12 1.01 -18.94
CA LYS A 16 -7.47 2.27 -18.60
C LYS A 16 -6.18 1.97 -17.84
N GLU A 17 -5.07 2.49 -18.33
CA GLU A 17 -3.78 2.40 -17.62
C GLU A 17 -3.79 3.34 -16.41
N LEU A 18 -3.34 2.83 -15.26
CA LEU A 18 -3.37 3.54 -13.99
C LEU A 18 -1.98 3.61 -13.38
N GLY A 19 -1.68 4.75 -12.76
CA GLY A 19 -0.44 5.01 -12.04
C GLY A 19 0.83 4.93 -12.89
N PRO A 20 2.01 5.08 -12.26
CA PRO A 20 3.32 5.05 -12.92
C PRO A 20 3.67 3.70 -13.56
N LEU A 21 3.12 2.59 -13.04
CA LEU A 21 3.34 1.25 -13.61
C LEU A 21 2.50 0.98 -14.87
N GLY A 22 1.56 1.88 -15.19
CA GLY A 22 0.77 1.83 -16.42
C GLY A 22 -0.10 0.58 -16.56
N ALA A 23 -0.50 -0.04 -15.45
CA ALA A 23 -1.33 -1.24 -15.44
C ALA A 23 -2.73 -0.90 -14.91
N GLY A 24 -3.76 -1.45 -15.55
CA GLY A 24 -5.16 -1.22 -15.17
C GLY A 24 -5.72 -2.30 -14.25
N ILE A 25 -6.89 -2.03 -13.66
CA ILE A 25 -7.67 -3.02 -12.90
C ILE A 25 -8.04 -4.20 -13.83
N GLY A 26 -7.88 -5.42 -13.33
CA GLY A 26 -7.95 -6.68 -14.09
C GLY A 26 -6.68 -7.01 -14.89
N GLY A 27 -5.69 -6.10 -14.92
CA GLY A 27 -4.37 -6.34 -15.48
C GLY A 27 -3.42 -7.03 -14.50
N ALA A 28 -2.22 -7.37 -14.98
CA ALA A 28 -1.21 -8.04 -14.17
C ALA A 28 0.12 -7.27 -14.17
N LEU A 29 0.75 -7.24 -13.01
CA LEU A 29 2.17 -6.94 -12.85
C LEU A 29 2.89 -8.26 -12.57
N GLU A 30 4.01 -8.51 -13.23
CA GLU A 30 4.91 -9.58 -12.84
C GLU A 30 5.94 -9.01 -11.88
N ILE A 31 6.02 -9.58 -10.68
CA ILE A 31 6.97 -9.18 -9.64
C ILE A 31 8.06 -10.24 -9.51
N ASP A 32 9.31 -9.80 -9.49
CA ASP A 32 10.48 -10.63 -9.24
C ASP A 32 11.12 -10.29 -7.88
N PHE A 33 10.97 -11.17 -6.90
CA PHE A 33 11.57 -11.02 -5.59
C PHE A 33 12.96 -11.64 -5.47
N LEU A 34 13.59 -12.12 -6.55
CA LEU A 34 14.91 -12.76 -6.45
C LEU A 34 15.99 -11.82 -5.87
N SER A 35 15.95 -10.53 -6.23
CA SER A 35 16.83 -9.50 -5.65
C SER A 35 16.62 -9.40 -4.13
N LEU A 36 15.35 -9.36 -3.69
CA LEU A 36 14.98 -9.33 -2.28
C LEU A 36 15.43 -10.60 -1.55
N GLU A 37 15.20 -11.78 -2.12
CA GLU A 37 15.61 -13.07 -1.55
C GLU A 37 17.12 -13.12 -1.29
N ALA A 38 17.91 -12.59 -2.22
CA ALA A 38 19.36 -12.47 -2.07
C ALA A 38 19.75 -11.49 -0.96
N ASP A 39 19.07 -10.34 -0.88
CA ASP A 39 19.40 -9.30 0.11
C ASP A 39 19.01 -9.67 1.54
N VAL A 40 18.00 -10.51 1.74
CA VAL A 40 17.61 -10.95 3.10
C VAL A 40 18.41 -12.13 3.62
N LEU A 41 19.35 -12.68 2.83
CA LEU A 41 20.16 -13.83 3.25
C LEU A 41 20.88 -13.56 4.58
N GLY A 42 20.76 -14.52 5.49
CA GLY A 42 21.32 -14.41 6.85
C GLY A 42 20.46 -13.61 7.83
N GLY A 43 19.33 -13.05 7.39
CA GLY A 43 18.28 -12.49 8.23
C GLY A 43 17.10 -13.45 8.40
N GLU A 44 16.28 -13.20 9.43
CA GLU A 44 15.02 -13.92 9.67
C GLU A 44 13.84 -12.93 9.52
N PRO A 45 13.07 -13.00 8.40
CA PRO A 45 11.92 -12.13 8.19
C PRO A 45 10.80 -12.46 9.18
N ALA A 46 9.95 -11.48 9.48
CA ALA A 46 8.85 -11.62 10.42
C ALA A 46 7.74 -12.51 9.85
N MET A 47 7.65 -12.56 8.52
CA MET A 47 6.76 -13.43 7.76
C MET A 47 7.54 -14.13 6.64
N ALA A 48 6.98 -15.19 6.07
CA ALA A 48 7.54 -15.78 4.87
C ALA A 48 7.61 -14.73 3.75
N LEU A 49 8.75 -14.68 3.04
CA LEU A 49 8.90 -13.76 1.91
C LEU A 49 7.82 -14.00 0.85
N PRO A 50 7.37 -12.93 0.16
CA PRO A 50 6.49 -13.09 -0.99
C PRO A 50 7.21 -13.86 -2.10
N LYS A 51 6.44 -14.58 -2.91
CA LYS A 51 6.96 -15.34 -4.05
C LYS A 51 6.86 -14.53 -5.33
N SER A 52 7.86 -14.64 -6.20
CA SER A 52 7.79 -14.05 -7.54
C SER A 52 6.60 -14.61 -8.32
N GLY A 53 6.05 -13.79 -9.20
CA GLY A 53 4.95 -14.16 -10.08
C GLY A 53 3.95 -13.03 -10.32
N PRO A 54 2.76 -13.37 -10.83
CA PRO A 54 1.76 -12.39 -11.20
C PRO A 54 1.07 -11.80 -9.97
N PHE A 55 0.92 -10.48 -10.01
CA PHE A 55 0.11 -9.67 -9.13
C PHE A 55 -1.06 -9.12 -9.97
N ILE A 56 -2.26 -9.66 -9.75
CA ILE A 56 -3.45 -9.25 -10.49
C ILE A 56 -4.08 -8.06 -9.78
N ILE A 57 -4.22 -6.94 -10.49
CA ILE A 57 -4.72 -5.70 -9.91
C ILE A 57 -6.23 -5.80 -9.74
N ALA A 58 -6.69 -5.86 -8.50
CA ALA A 58 -8.09 -5.84 -8.12
C ALA A 58 -8.59 -4.41 -7.85
N ALA A 59 -7.72 -3.51 -7.39
CA ALA A 59 -8.07 -2.10 -7.17
C ALA A 59 -6.86 -1.18 -7.32
N TYR A 60 -7.13 0.10 -7.54
CA TYR A 60 -6.12 1.16 -7.64
C TYR A 60 -6.47 2.32 -6.70
N GLY A 61 -5.50 2.76 -5.91
CA GLY A 61 -5.59 3.90 -5.03
C GLY A 61 -4.63 5.02 -5.45
N GLU A 62 -5.06 6.26 -5.26
CA GLU A 62 -4.25 7.44 -5.52
C GLU A 62 -4.35 8.45 -4.38
N VAL A 63 -3.22 9.06 -4.04
CA VAL A 63 -3.10 10.12 -3.04
C VAL A 63 -2.20 11.22 -3.58
N GLU A 64 -2.64 12.47 -3.48
CA GLU A 64 -1.77 13.64 -3.60
C GLU A 64 -1.18 13.94 -2.21
N LEU A 65 0.10 13.60 -2.00
CA LEU A 65 0.79 13.85 -0.72
C LEU A 65 1.21 15.32 -0.61
N ASP A 66 1.67 15.88 -1.72
CA ASP A 66 1.95 17.31 -1.91
C ASP A 66 1.87 17.68 -3.41
N ALA A 67 2.16 18.93 -3.75
CA ALA A 67 2.04 19.46 -5.11
C ALA A 67 2.94 18.77 -6.16
N SER A 68 3.90 17.94 -5.74
CA SER A 68 4.90 17.26 -6.56
C SER A 68 5.10 15.80 -6.21
N THR A 69 4.26 15.22 -5.35
CA THR A 69 4.40 13.85 -4.87
C THR A 69 3.03 13.16 -4.89
N ILE A 70 2.91 12.15 -5.75
CA ILE A 70 1.76 11.27 -5.84
C ILE A 70 2.13 9.89 -5.29
N LEU A 71 1.25 9.35 -4.44
CA LEU A 71 1.28 7.97 -4.00
C LEU A 71 0.28 7.17 -4.85
N SER A 72 0.77 6.20 -5.61
CA SER A 72 -0.05 5.26 -6.37
C SER A 72 0.00 3.89 -5.71
N ARG A 73 -1.16 3.28 -5.52
CA ARG A 73 -1.32 2.02 -4.79
C ARG A 73 -2.08 1.01 -5.64
N TYR A 74 -1.50 -0.16 -5.84
CA TYR A 74 -2.11 -1.28 -6.55
C TYR A 74 -2.41 -2.37 -5.54
N TYR A 75 -3.66 -2.81 -5.50
CA TYR A 75 -4.13 -3.87 -4.60
C TYR A 75 -4.48 -5.11 -5.40
N ASP A 76 -4.26 -6.29 -4.82
CA ASP A 76 -4.82 -7.55 -5.33
C ASP A 76 -5.94 -8.07 -4.42
N GLU A 77 -6.52 -9.22 -4.80
CA GLU A 77 -7.62 -9.85 -4.06
C GLU A 77 -7.20 -10.34 -2.66
N ASP A 78 -5.89 -10.53 -2.42
CA ASP A 78 -5.33 -10.94 -1.13
C ASP A 78 -4.98 -9.72 -0.24
N HIS A 79 -5.39 -8.52 -0.65
CA HIS A 79 -5.07 -7.24 0.00
C HIS A 79 -3.56 -6.94 0.07
N ARG A 80 -2.74 -7.59 -0.77
CA ARG A 80 -1.34 -7.22 -0.95
C ARG A 80 -1.29 -5.93 -1.75
N LEU A 81 -0.25 -5.15 -1.49
CA LEU A 81 -0.14 -3.78 -1.95
C LEU A 81 1.20 -3.57 -2.64
N ILE A 82 1.19 -2.97 -3.82
CA ILE A 82 2.35 -2.29 -4.38
C ILE A 82 2.12 -0.79 -4.26
N GLN A 83 3.01 -0.12 -3.56
CA GLN A 83 3.02 1.31 -3.37
C GLN A 83 4.13 1.93 -4.21
N VAL A 84 3.80 2.99 -4.95
CA VAL A 84 4.74 3.70 -5.83
C VAL A 84 4.67 5.18 -5.54
N ILE A 85 5.83 5.82 -5.38
CA ILE A 85 5.94 7.29 -5.31
C ILE A 85 6.43 7.79 -6.67
N SER A 86 5.71 8.78 -7.21
CA SER A 86 6.12 9.48 -8.44
C SER A 86 5.64 10.93 -8.45
N THR A 87 6.09 11.71 -9.43
CA THR A 87 5.76 13.14 -9.50
C THR A 87 4.32 13.43 -9.90
N THR A 88 3.74 12.69 -10.86
CA THR A 88 2.40 13.01 -11.40
C THR A 88 1.41 11.84 -11.37
N GLY A 89 1.83 10.65 -10.91
CA GLY A 89 0.98 9.45 -10.88
C GLY A 89 0.61 8.91 -12.25
N LYS A 90 1.30 9.31 -13.33
CA LYS A 90 0.91 8.95 -14.70
C LYS A 90 1.74 7.80 -15.26
N PRO A 91 1.16 6.97 -16.16
CA PRO A 91 1.93 5.94 -16.86
C PRO A 91 3.19 6.50 -17.50
N GLY A 92 4.34 5.86 -17.20
CA GLY A 92 5.65 6.28 -17.72
C GLY A 92 6.35 7.37 -16.92
N ASP A 93 5.76 7.85 -15.81
CA ASP A 93 6.48 8.71 -14.87
C ASP A 93 7.73 8.01 -14.32
N PRO A 94 8.82 8.75 -14.08
CA PRO A 94 9.93 8.25 -13.27
C PRO A 94 9.41 7.77 -11.90
N ILE A 95 9.92 6.60 -11.48
CA ILE A 95 9.59 5.99 -10.20
C ILE A 95 10.63 6.44 -9.19
N ASP A 96 10.19 7.12 -8.13
CA ASP A 96 11.07 7.57 -7.04
C ASP A 96 11.28 6.48 -5.99
N ASP A 97 10.22 5.72 -5.67
CA ASP A 97 10.25 4.58 -4.75
C ASP A 97 9.19 3.54 -5.14
N ILE A 98 9.52 2.26 -4.98
CA ILE A 98 8.57 1.15 -4.98
C ILE A 98 8.72 0.37 -3.69
N SER A 99 7.58 0.07 -3.09
CA SER A 99 7.50 -0.84 -1.96
C SER A 99 6.36 -1.82 -2.15
N PHE A 100 6.60 -3.07 -1.74
CA PHE A 100 5.60 -4.11 -1.65
C PHE A 100 5.23 -4.31 -0.19
N TYR A 101 3.94 -4.44 0.10
CA TYR A 101 3.43 -4.75 1.42
C TYR A 101 2.42 -5.89 1.36
N HIS A 102 2.38 -6.67 2.42
CA HIS A 102 1.32 -7.66 2.63
C HIS A 102 0.75 -7.54 4.05
N PRO A 103 -0.54 -7.82 4.23
CA PRO A 103 -1.16 -7.80 5.54
C PRO A 103 -0.48 -8.78 6.49
N TRP A 104 -0.25 -8.34 7.72
CA TRP A 104 0.29 -9.14 8.81
C TRP A 104 -0.73 -9.35 9.93
N ASP A 105 -1.37 -8.27 10.37
CA ASP A 105 -2.37 -8.30 11.43
C ASP A 105 -3.34 -7.11 11.29
N SER A 106 -4.47 -7.19 11.99
CA SER A 106 -5.46 -6.13 12.09
C SER A 106 -6.04 -6.03 13.49
N VAL A 107 -6.17 -4.80 13.99
CA VAL A 107 -6.83 -4.51 15.26
C VAL A 107 -8.03 -3.62 14.99
N VAL A 108 -9.19 -3.98 15.53
CA VAL A 108 -10.39 -3.13 15.55
C VAL A 108 -10.61 -2.64 16.98
N PRO A 109 -10.17 -1.42 17.33
CA PRO A 109 -10.29 -0.92 18.70
C PRO A 109 -11.75 -0.81 19.14
N ALA A 110 -12.05 -1.30 20.34
CA ALA A 110 -13.44 -1.47 20.80
C ALA A 110 -14.16 -0.16 21.18
N GLY A 111 -13.44 0.96 21.28
CA GLY A 111 -14.00 2.26 21.61
C GLY A 111 -12.95 3.35 21.83
N PRO A 112 -13.37 4.59 22.18
CA PRO A 112 -12.49 5.75 22.23
C PRO A 112 -11.26 5.61 23.14
N GLY A 113 -11.42 4.93 24.28
CA GLY A 113 -10.30 4.68 25.18
C GLY A 113 -9.24 3.75 24.58
N ASP A 114 -9.67 2.78 23.78
CA ASP A 114 -8.78 1.86 23.07
C ASP A 114 -8.07 2.58 21.91
N TRP A 115 -8.82 3.36 21.13
CA TRP A 115 -8.25 4.26 20.12
C TRP A 115 -7.18 5.20 20.67
N ASN A 116 -7.40 5.77 21.85
CA ASN A 116 -6.42 6.65 22.50
C ASN A 116 -5.11 5.94 22.85
N ARG A 117 -5.13 4.62 23.12
CA ARG A 117 -3.90 3.85 23.34
C ARG A 117 -3.06 3.73 22.07
N TRP A 118 -3.68 3.75 20.90
CA TRP A 118 -2.99 3.64 19.62
C TRP A 118 -2.57 5.00 19.08
N THR A 119 -3.50 5.95 18.98
CA THR A 119 -3.32 7.21 18.24
C THR A 119 -3.41 8.46 19.10
N GLY A 120 -3.64 8.33 20.41
CA GLY A 120 -3.73 9.48 21.33
C GLY A 120 -2.38 10.18 21.52
N PRO A 121 -2.34 11.25 22.33
CA PRO A 121 -1.10 12.00 22.62
C PRO A 121 0.05 11.12 23.15
N ASP A 122 -0.29 10.15 23.99
CA ASP A 122 0.63 9.14 24.54
C ASP A 122 0.48 7.77 23.82
N GLY A 123 -0.08 7.77 22.62
CA GLY A 123 -0.35 6.57 21.84
C GLY A 123 0.91 5.83 21.42
N ILE A 124 0.76 4.53 21.16
CA ILE A 124 1.87 3.64 20.78
C ILE A 124 2.34 3.92 19.34
N ILE A 125 1.43 4.24 18.41
CA ILE A 125 1.81 4.56 17.04
C ILE A 125 2.48 5.93 17.04
N GLY A 126 3.63 6.01 16.40
CA GLY A 126 4.48 7.20 16.36
C GLY A 126 5.60 7.17 17.40
N GLN A 127 5.66 6.21 18.33
CA GLN A 127 6.81 6.07 19.24
C GLN A 127 8.11 5.74 18.46
N PRO A 128 9.31 6.02 18.99
CA PRO A 128 10.57 5.77 18.28
C PRO A 128 10.84 4.29 17.98
N ARG A 129 10.21 3.39 18.76
CA ARG A 129 10.27 1.95 18.60
C ARG A 129 8.87 1.38 18.72
N TYR A 130 8.59 0.36 17.93
CA TYR A 130 7.40 -0.46 18.03
C TYR A 130 7.85 -1.91 18.26
N ASP A 131 7.37 -2.53 19.34
CA ASP A 131 7.63 -3.93 19.65
C ASP A 131 6.42 -4.74 19.19
N ALA A 132 6.63 -5.55 18.16
CA ALA A 132 5.62 -6.41 17.58
C ALA A 132 5.93 -7.86 17.96
N ASP A 133 5.45 -8.26 19.14
CA ASP A 133 5.66 -9.59 19.72
C ASP A 133 7.13 -10.05 19.75
N GLY A 134 8.02 -9.16 20.19
CA GLY A 134 9.46 -9.41 20.30
C GLY A 134 10.25 -9.01 19.05
N VAL A 135 9.58 -8.70 17.93
CA VAL A 135 10.20 -8.12 16.74
C VAL A 135 10.17 -6.59 16.87
N VAL A 136 11.33 -6.01 17.16
CA VAL A 136 11.44 -4.56 17.38
C VAL A 136 11.72 -3.85 16.06
N TYR A 137 10.84 -2.91 15.71
CA TYR A 137 11.03 -1.98 14.60
C TYR A 137 11.33 -0.57 15.11
N HIS A 138 12.17 0.14 14.37
CA HIS A 138 12.52 1.54 14.62
C HIS A 138 11.71 2.45 13.70
N ARG A 139 11.26 3.59 14.23
CA ARG A 139 10.51 4.56 13.42
C ARG A 139 11.37 5.04 12.26
N PHE A 140 10.84 4.96 11.04
CA PHE A 140 11.53 5.41 9.82
C PHE A 140 11.23 6.88 9.52
N TRP A 141 9.98 7.31 9.68
CA TRP A 141 9.59 8.70 9.49
C TRP A 141 9.77 9.53 10.76
N SER A 142 10.23 10.77 10.58
CA SER A 142 10.44 11.75 11.65
C SER A 142 11.47 11.34 12.72
N GLU A 143 12.51 12.14 12.86
CA GLU A 143 13.54 11.94 13.88
C GLU A 143 13.06 12.37 15.29
N GLY A 144 13.80 11.94 16.32
CA GLY A 144 13.58 12.37 17.70
C GLY A 144 13.18 11.25 18.67
N GLN A 145 13.36 11.51 19.96
CA GLN A 145 13.13 10.52 21.03
C GLN A 145 11.68 10.46 21.54
N GLY A 146 10.86 11.45 21.17
CA GLY A 146 9.44 11.47 21.50
C GLY A 146 8.59 10.76 20.46
N ARG A 147 7.29 10.69 20.74
CA ARG A 147 6.29 10.31 19.75
C ARG A 147 6.27 11.34 18.62
N ALA A 148 6.24 10.86 17.38
CA ALA A 148 6.06 11.69 16.19
C ALA A 148 4.58 11.80 15.82
N ASP A 149 4.22 12.90 15.16
CA ASP A 149 2.93 13.04 14.53
C ASP A 149 2.80 12.04 13.37
N LEU A 150 1.58 11.52 13.19
CA LEU A 150 1.28 10.54 12.17
C LEU A 150 1.07 11.23 10.84
N VAL A 151 1.51 10.59 9.75
CA VAL A 151 1.22 11.07 8.40
C VAL A 151 -0.25 10.83 8.11
N GLN A 152 -0.93 11.81 7.55
CA GLN A 152 -2.37 11.75 7.24
C GLN A 152 -2.62 12.12 5.80
N PHE A 153 -3.48 11.37 5.14
CA PHE A 153 -3.91 11.67 3.77
C PHE A 153 -5.25 10.99 3.46
N VAL A 154 -5.88 11.43 2.37
CA VAL A 154 -7.09 10.80 1.83
C VAL A 154 -6.71 10.04 0.58
N GLU A 155 -6.95 8.73 0.58
CA GLU A 155 -6.75 7.86 -0.57
C GLU A 155 -8.05 7.67 -1.32
N THR A 156 -8.02 7.95 -2.61
CA THR A 156 -9.14 7.68 -3.51
C THR A 156 -8.92 6.31 -4.15
N VAL A 157 -9.74 5.33 -3.79
CA VAL A 157 -9.63 3.94 -4.26
C VAL A 157 -10.76 3.62 -5.24
N ASP A 158 -10.40 3.06 -6.39
CA ASP A 158 -11.29 2.53 -7.44
C ASP A 158 -11.06 1.02 -7.58
N ASP A 159 -12.12 0.22 -7.43
CA ASP A 159 -12.09 -1.25 -7.60
C ASP A 159 -12.71 -1.72 -8.94
N GLY A 160 -13.00 -0.77 -9.83
CA GLY A 160 -13.62 -1.02 -11.13
C GLY A 160 -15.15 -1.06 -11.09
N GLU A 161 -15.76 -1.16 -9.90
CA GLU A 161 -17.20 -1.08 -9.70
C GLU A 161 -17.61 0.22 -9.01
N ALA A 162 -16.84 0.62 -7.99
CA ALA A 162 -17.09 1.79 -7.17
C ALA A 162 -15.81 2.53 -6.81
N GLN A 163 -15.98 3.82 -6.53
CA GLN A 163 -14.92 4.68 -5.99
C GLN A 163 -15.25 5.03 -4.54
N ARG A 164 -14.23 4.99 -3.67
CA ARG A 164 -14.34 5.38 -2.26
C ARG A 164 -13.16 6.22 -1.82
N GLU A 165 -13.39 7.07 -0.82
CA GLU A 165 -12.34 7.86 -0.17
C GLU A 165 -12.07 7.29 1.22
N ILE A 166 -10.81 6.94 1.47
CA ILE A 166 -10.36 6.38 2.75
C ILE A 166 -9.45 7.42 3.39
N HIS A 167 -9.82 7.89 4.58
CA HIS A 167 -8.91 8.70 5.37
C HIS A 167 -7.94 7.78 6.11
N GLN A 168 -6.65 7.96 5.83
CA GLN A 168 -5.59 7.16 6.40
C GLN A 168 -4.71 7.98 7.32
N THR A 169 -4.28 7.36 8.40
CA THR A 169 -3.33 7.93 9.35
C THR A 169 -2.29 6.86 9.67
N CYS A 170 -1.05 7.05 9.24
CA CYS A 170 -0.06 5.98 9.24
C CYS A 170 1.31 6.40 9.78
N MET A 171 2.11 5.39 10.09
CA MET A 171 3.51 5.52 10.46
C MET A 171 4.31 4.35 9.90
N LEU A 172 5.46 4.66 9.32
CA LEU A 172 6.40 3.67 8.82
C LEU A 172 7.50 3.40 9.85
N TYR A 173 7.71 2.11 10.09
CA TYR A 173 8.82 1.58 10.87
C TYR A 173 9.67 0.65 10.02
N TYR A 174 10.89 0.38 10.46
CA TYR A 174 11.80 -0.55 9.80
C TYR A 174 12.71 -1.29 10.78
N ARG A 175 13.22 -2.43 10.34
CA ARG A 175 14.35 -3.11 10.95
C ARG A 175 15.32 -3.62 9.88
N PRO A 176 16.63 -3.77 10.20
CA PRO A 176 17.56 -4.43 9.29
C PRO A 176 17.18 -5.90 9.08
N LEU A 177 17.31 -6.39 7.84
CA LEU A 177 17.11 -7.79 7.49
C LEU A 177 18.11 -8.18 6.38
N GLY A 178 19.23 -8.81 6.77
CA GLY A 178 20.36 -9.00 5.85
C GLY A 178 20.95 -7.66 5.39
N THR A 179 21.09 -7.47 4.09
CA THR A 179 21.40 -6.18 3.45
C THR A 179 20.16 -5.35 3.14
N ALA A 180 18.97 -5.94 3.19
CA ALA A 180 17.69 -5.26 3.04
C ALA A 180 17.18 -4.62 4.34
N ARG A 181 16.02 -3.97 4.23
CA ARG A 181 15.20 -3.51 5.36
C ARG A 181 13.85 -4.16 5.25
N GLU A 182 13.36 -4.69 6.37
CA GLU A 182 11.97 -5.06 6.52
C GLU A 182 11.21 -3.88 7.13
N MET A 183 10.11 -3.50 6.50
CA MET A 183 9.28 -2.37 6.90
C MET A 183 8.02 -2.87 7.58
N LEU A 184 7.56 -2.11 8.57
CA LEU A 184 6.25 -2.27 9.18
C LEU A 184 5.49 -0.95 8.98
N LEU A 185 4.49 -0.98 8.10
CA LEU A 185 3.55 0.10 7.93
C LEU A 185 2.35 -0.15 8.84
N ILE A 186 2.12 0.75 9.79
CA ILE A 186 0.92 0.72 10.63
C ILE A 186 -0.04 1.77 10.09
N ASN A 187 -1.19 1.33 9.59
CA ASN A 187 -2.18 2.18 8.94
C ASN A 187 -3.48 2.21 9.73
N VAL A 188 -3.94 3.40 10.09
CA VAL A 188 -5.26 3.58 10.69
C VAL A 188 -6.22 4.03 9.60
N GLU A 189 -7.16 3.15 9.26
CA GLU A 189 -8.08 3.38 8.16
C GLU A 189 -9.44 3.83 8.70
N ARG A 190 -10.01 4.86 8.08
CA ARG A 190 -11.36 5.33 8.36
C ARG A 190 -12.08 5.62 7.05
N ASP A 191 -13.13 4.86 6.79
CA ASP A 191 -14.04 5.15 5.68
C ASP A 191 -14.82 6.44 5.97
N LEU A 192 -14.72 7.43 5.07
CA LEU A 192 -15.39 8.72 5.20
C LEU A 192 -16.87 8.67 4.83
N ASN A 193 -17.32 7.64 4.10
CA ASN A 193 -18.70 7.51 3.61
C ASN A 193 -19.65 6.82 4.61
N TYR A 194 -19.12 6.18 5.66
CA TYR A 194 -19.93 5.57 6.71
C TYR A 194 -20.31 6.59 7.80
N THR A 195 -21.57 7.04 7.76
CA THR A 195 -22.18 8.03 8.67
C THR A 195 -22.43 7.53 10.10
N GLN A 196 -21.87 6.38 10.50
CA GLN A 196 -21.88 5.93 11.89
C GLN A 196 -20.46 5.61 12.37
N ALA A 197 -20.07 6.34 13.42
CA ALA A 197 -18.80 6.24 14.11
C ALA A 197 -18.34 4.80 14.37
N GLN A 198 -17.05 4.56 14.11
CA GLN A 198 -16.24 3.42 14.59
C GLN A 198 -16.53 2.03 14.00
N ALA A 199 -17.67 1.81 13.32
CA ALA A 199 -17.91 0.57 12.57
C ALA A 199 -17.22 0.68 11.20
N GLY A 200 -16.11 -0.04 11.01
CA GLY A 200 -15.31 -0.01 9.78
C GLY A 200 -13.99 0.77 9.88
N SER A 201 -13.56 1.15 11.08
CA SER A 201 -12.21 1.67 11.31
C SER A 201 -11.34 0.62 11.96
N SER A 202 -10.19 0.33 11.35
CA SER A 202 -9.22 -0.64 11.84
C SER A 202 -7.81 -0.04 11.85
N ILE A 203 -6.91 -0.77 12.50
CA ILE A 203 -5.48 -0.54 12.49
C ILE A 203 -4.88 -1.74 11.78
N GLU A 204 -4.42 -1.53 10.56
CA GLU A 204 -3.80 -2.54 9.73
C GLU A 204 -2.28 -2.52 9.91
N PHE A 205 -1.69 -3.70 10.06
CA PHE A 205 -0.25 -3.89 10.15
C PHE A 205 0.20 -4.57 8.87
N LEU A 206 1.07 -3.92 8.11
CA LEU A 206 1.58 -4.48 6.87
C LEU A 206 3.10 -4.62 6.95
N ILE A 207 3.58 -5.83 6.64
CA ILE A 207 5.01 -6.09 6.46
C ILE A 207 5.37 -5.82 5.02
N GLY A 208 6.48 -5.12 4.79
CA GLY A 208 6.88 -4.74 3.44
C GLY A 208 8.37 -4.64 3.21
N TYR A 209 8.70 -4.49 1.94
CA TYR A 209 10.06 -4.48 1.40
C TYR A 209 10.14 -3.46 0.27
N GLY A 210 11.26 -2.76 0.16
CA GLY A 210 11.55 -1.93 -1.01
C GLY A 210 11.87 -2.83 -2.20
N LEU A 211 11.40 -2.46 -3.39
CA LEU A 211 11.76 -3.13 -4.64
C LEU A 211 12.40 -2.14 -5.60
N GLY A 212 13.25 -2.64 -6.50
CA GLY A 212 13.75 -1.86 -7.62
C GLY A 212 12.71 -1.77 -8.74
N ALA A 213 12.78 -0.70 -9.54
CA ALA A 213 11.91 -0.55 -10.72
C ALA A 213 12.06 -1.70 -11.73
N ALA A 214 13.20 -2.40 -11.75
CA ALA A 214 13.42 -3.57 -12.61
C ALA A 214 12.74 -4.85 -12.10
N ASP A 215 12.39 -4.90 -10.81
CA ASP A 215 11.74 -6.05 -10.16
C ASP A 215 10.23 -6.10 -10.47
N VAL A 216 9.66 -5.04 -11.05
CA VAL A 216 8.22 -4.95 -11.36
C VAL A 216 8.02 -4.63 -12.84
N ARG A 217 7.30 -5.49 -13.56
CA ARG A 217 6.99 -5.26 -14.98
C ARG A 217 5.51 -5.49 -15.27
N ARG A 218 4.93 -4.66 -16.12
CA ARG A 218 3.60 -4.91 -16.68
C ARG A 218 3.65 -6.07 -17.67
N VAL A 219 2.62 -6.92 -17.64
CA VAL A 219 2.40 -8.05 -18.57
C VAL A 219 1.48 -7.66 -19.72
#